data_AF-A0A931SUW7-F1
#
_entry.id   AF-A0A931SUW7-F1
#
_cell.length_a   1.000
_cell.length_b   1.000
_cell.length_c   1.000
_cell.angle_alpha   90.00
_cell.angle_beta   90.00
_cell.angle_gamma   90.00
#
_symmetry.space_group_name_H-M   'P 1'
#
loop_
_entity.id
_entity.type
_entity.pdbx_description
1 polymer ?
#
loop_
_entity_poly.entity_id
_entity_poly.type
_entity_poly.pdbx_seq_one_letter_code
_entity_poly.pdbx_strand_id
1 'polypeptide(L)'
;MMKKEPEVKTEMLSEAMAHPCLSEPRQRLAAYRQRLQNILAEEHWRQLTVLKLAAVAGGDQLVAKAVWCLETIGRVQDHFVSAFQHMTVGEYKEAWDELERCEIEESFLDKHFREEGNEFGLAHVQIHTKRFQELYPYKWGVSPGFISKDIRCSICEAKITLRSRCQHEVGEIYDGETCYHVIKGMELLHIALVDNPVQKYSVIFPNGNDDRRFSLISYVVSALESPWDGWNYHKEVLRQKHPAFKGIGRNAKCPCGSGLKYKRCCLNKTEVFPHYELSFEKKPQIALPRLMVQTASQ
;
A
#
# COMPACT_ATOMS: atom_id res chain seq x y z
N MET A 1 8.18 10.90 36.03
CA MET A 1 7.26 12.00 35.65
C MET A 1 6.59 11.64 34.34
N MET A 2 5.29 11.90 34.27
CA MET A 2 4.29 11.10 33.56
C MET A 2 4.28 11.34 32.05
N LYS A 3 4.38 10.27 31.25
CA LYS A 3 3.98 10.25 29.83
C LYS A 3 2.44 10.19 29.74
N LYS A 4 1.75 11.27 30.13
CA LYS A 4 0.28 11.42 30.00
C LYS A 4 -0.15 12.19 28.74
N GLU A 5 0.78 12.71 27.95
CA GLU A 5 0.48 13.55 26.78
C GLU A 5 -0.14 12.84 25.56
N PRO A 6 0.13 11.55 25.23
CA PRO A 6 -0.43 10.96 24.00
C PRO A 6 -1.91 10.60 24.13
N GLU A 7 -2.37 10.17 25.30
CA GLU A 7 -3.78 9.77 25.52
C GLU A 7 -4.72 10.98 25.44
N VAL A 8 -4.35 12.11 26.06
CA VAL A 8 -5.14 13.35 26.07
C VAL A 8 -5.30 13.94 24.66
N LYS A 9 -4.23 13.92 23.84
CA LYS A 9 -4.31 14.39 22.44
C LYS A 9 -5.23 13.52 21.57
N THR A 10 -5.36 12.23 21.90
CA THR A 10 -6.17 11.27 21.15
C THR A 10 -7.65 11.40 21.52
N GLU A 11 -7.98 11.60 22.80
CA GLU A 11 -9.35 11.89 23.26
C GLU A 11 -9.90 13.20 22.70
N MET A 12 -9.08 14.25 22.64
CA MET A 12 -9.52 15.55 22.07
C MET A 12 -9.77 15.46 20.56
N LEU A 13 -9.07 14.60 19.83
CA LEU A 13 -9.29 14.41 18.41
C LEU A 13 -10.55 13.56 18.13
N SER A 14 -10.83 12.54 18.95
CA SER A 14 -12.04 11.74 18.79
C SER A 14 -13.31 12.58 18.98
N GLU A 15 -13.30 13.52 19.94
CA GLU A 15 -14.34 14.53 20.12
C GLU A 15 -14.46 15.46 18.90
N ALA A 16 -13.34 15.97 18.37
CA ALA A 16 -13.34 16.82 17.18
C ALA A 16 -13.87 16.08 15.93
N MET A 17 -13.59 14.78 15.79
CA MET A 17 -14.13 13.94 14.72
C MET A 17 -15.63 13.66 14.85
N ALA A 18 -16.21 13.89 16.04
CA ALA A 18 -17.65 13.83 16.27
C ALA A 18 -18.34 15.20 16.05
N HIS A 19 -17.60 16.22 15.64
CA HIS A 19 -18.16 17.55 15.43
C HIS A 19 -19.28 17.53 14.37
N PRO A 20 -20.44 18.18 14.59
CA PRO A 20 -21.60 18.08 13.72
C PRO A 20 -21.33 18.41 12.24
N CYS A 21 -20.44 19.37 11.97
CA CYS A 21 -20.09 19.75 10.60
C CYS A 21 -19.36 18.65 9.80
N LEU A 22 -18.80 17.64 10.49
CA LEU A 22 -18.08 16.52 9.88
C LEU A 22 -18.96 15.27 9.70
N SER A 23 -20.20 15.30 10.19
CA SER A 23 -21.10 14.14 10.19
C SER A 23 -21.34 13.57 8.80
N GLU A 24 -21.62 14.42 7.80
CA GLU A 24 -21.88 13.99 6.44
C GLU A 24 -20.62 13.40 5.74
N PRO A 25 -19.45 14.08 5.72
CA PRO A 25 -18.22 13.48 5.20
C PRO A 25 -17.88 12.15 5.88
N ARG A 26 -18.03 12.07 7.22
CA ARG A 26 -17.78 10.85 7.98
C ARG A 26 -18.70 9.70 7.57
N GLN A 27 -20.01 9.95 7.45
CA GLN A 27 -20.98 8.95 6.99
C GLN A 27 -20.66 8.45 5.57
N ARG A 28 -20.22 9.34 4.68
CA ARG A 28 -19.81 8.98 3.32
C ARG A 28 -18.60 8.05 3.32
N LEU A 29 -17.60 8.32 4.15
CA LEU A 29 -16.41 7.47 4.31
C LEU A 29 -16.73 6.14 5.00
N ALA A 30 -17.64 6.14 5.98
CA ALA A 30 -18.11 4.92 6.65
C ALA A 30 -18.92 4.01 5.72
N ALA A 31 -19.55 4.57 4.68
CA ALA A 31 -20.24 3.82 3.63
C ALA A 31 -19.28 3.19 2.58
N TYR A 32 -17.99 3.03 2.89
CA TYR A 32 -16.97 2.53 1.96
C TYR A 32 -17.36 1.21 1.27
N ARG A 33 -18.02 0.28 1.98
CA ARG A 33 -18.44 -1.01 1.41
C ARG A 33 -19.43 -0.90 0.25
N GLN A 34 -20.15 0.23 0.14
CA GLN A 34 -21.06 0.49 -0.96
C GLN A 34 -20.31 0.92 -2.23
N ARG A 35 -19.04 1.31 -2.10
CA ARG A 35 -18.19 1.73 -3.21
C ARG A 35 -17.48 0.52 -3.80
N LEU A 36 -18.17 -0.18 -4.71
CA LEU A 36 -17.63 -1.34 -5.42
C LEU A 36 -16.32 -0.99 -6.12
N GLN A 37 -16.35 -0.14 -7.14
CA GLN A 37 -15.15 0.30 -7.84
C GLN A 37 -15.22 1.81 -8.11
N ASN A 38 -15.77 2.58 -7.17
CA ASN A 38 -15.97 4.01 -7.36
C ASN A 38 -15.12 4.76 -6.33
N ILE A 39 -14.26 5.64 -6.82
CA ILE A 39 -13.57 6.63 -6.00
C ILE A 39 -14.56 7.69 -5.51
N LEU A 40 -14.17 8.49 -4.52
CA LEU A 40 -14.99 9.58 -3.99
C LEU A 40 -15.17 10.66 -5.06
N ALA A 41 -16.39 11.18 -5.17
CA ALA A 41 -16.70 12.25 -6.10
C ALA A 41 -15.99 13.56 -5.71
N GLU A 42 -15.68 14.41 -6.71
CA GLU A 42 -15.05 15.72 -6.50
C GLU A 42 -15.76 16.59 -5.44
N GLU A 43 -17.08 16.47 -5.35
CA GLU A 43 -17.88 17.22 -4.38
C GLU A 43 -17.49 16.91 -2.93
N HIS A 44 -17.10 15.67 -2.62
CA HIS A 44 -16.61 15.32 -1.29
C HIS A 44 -15.32 16.06 -0.94
N TRP A 45 -14.38 16.14 -1.89
CA TRP A 45 -13.12 16.84 -1.71
C TRP A 45 -13.31 18.35 -1.57
N ARG A 46 -14.22 18.93 -2.35
CA ARG A 46 -14.60 20.34 -2.22
C ARG A 46 -15.23 20.63 -0.85
N GLN A 47 -16.12 19.76 -0.39
CA GLN A 47 -16.75 19.86 0.92
C GLN A 47 -15.70 19.87 2.05
N LEU A 48 -14.76 18.92 2.05
CA LEU A 48 -13.68 18.89 3.04
C LEU A 48 -12.78 20.14 2.97
N THR A 49 -12.49 20.63 1.76
CA THR A 49 -11.72 21.87 1.58
C THR A 49 -12.41 23.07 2.22
N VAL A 50 -13.71 23.24 1.99
CA VAL A 50 -14.51 24.32 2.59
C VAL A 50 -14.53 24.21 4.12
N LEU A 51 -14.72 23.01 4.65
CA LEU A 51 -14.71 22.75 6.10
C LEU A 51 -13.36 23.07 6.74
N LYS A 52 -12.25 22.68 6.09
CA LYS A 52 -10.89 22.99 6.54
C LYS A 52 -10.66 24.50 6.60
N LEU A 53 -11.00 25.22 5.52
CA LEU A 53 -10.85 26.68 5.46
C LEU A 53 -11.70 27.39 6.52
N ALA A 54 -12.93 26.95 6.76
CA ALA A 54 -13.79 27.51 7.80
C ALA A 54 -13.22 27.28 9.21
N ALA A 55 -12.71 26.08 9.49
CA ALA A 55 -12.08 25.76 10.77
C ALA A 55 -10.83 26.62 11.02
N VAL A 56 -9.96 26.76 10.03
CA VAL A 56 -8.75 27.59 10.11
C VAL A 56 -9.12 29.07 10.31
N ALA A 57 -10.09 29.59 9.55
CA ALA A 57 -10.56 30.97 9.72
C ALA A 57 -11.18 31.23 11.10
N GLY A 58 -11.81 30.21 11.70
CA GLY A 58 -12.35 30.26 13.06
C GLY A 58 -11.31 30.04 14.17
N GLY A 59 -10.06 29.71 13.83
CA GLY A 59 -9.02 29.35 14.80
C GLY A 59 -9.23 27.97 15.46
N ASP A 60 -10.08 27.12 14.89
CA ASP A 60 -10.37 25.77 15.41
C ASP A 60 -9.40 24.74 14.84
N GLN A 61 -8.23 24.68 15.46
CA GLN A 61 -7.15 23.78 15.07
C GLN A 61 -7.52 22.30 15.17
N LEU A 62 -8.39 21.93 16.14
CA LEU A 62 -8.79 20.54 16.34
C LEU A 62 -9.73 20.08 15.23
N VAL A 63 -10.70 20.91 14.85
CA VAL A 63 -11.58 20.61 13.71
C VAL A 63 -10.78 20.59 12.41
N ALA A 64 -9.85 21.52 12.18
CA ALA A 64 -8.98 21.49 11.00
C ALA A 64 -8.16 20.19 10.92
N LYS A 65 -7.63 19.73 12.06
CA LYS A 65 -6.93 18.44 12.16
C LYS A 65 -7.84 17.24 11.92
N ALA A 66 -9.07 17.27 12.43
CA ALA A 66 -10.07 16.22 12.18
C ALA A 66 -10.46 16.15 10.69
N VAL A 67 -10.63 17.30 10.03
CA VAL A 67 -10.87 17.37 8.57
C VAL A 67 -9.70 16.75 7.80
N TRP A 68 -8.45 17.07 8.16
CA TRP A 68 -7.27 16.43 7.57
C TRP A 68 -7.31 14.91 7.73
N CYS A 69 -7.71 14.39 8.90
CA CYS A 69 -7.81 12.94 9.12
C CYS A 69 -8.84 12.30 8.19
N LEU A 70 -10.01 12.92 8.03
CA LEU A 70 -11.05 12.45 7.09
C LEU A 70 -10.57 12.52 5.63
N GLU A 71 -9.84 13.57 5.27
CA GLU A 71 -9.23 13.72 3.95
C GLU A 71 -8.26 12.56 3.66
N THR A 72 -7.36 12.27 4.60
CA THR A 72 -6.39 11.17 4.50
C THR A 72 -7.08 9.80 4.44
N ILE A 73 -8.12 9.57 5.25
CA ILE A 73 -8.94 8.34 5.18
C ILE A 73 -9.54 8.17 3.79
N GLY A 74 -10.14 9.23 3.23
CA GLY A 74 -10.67 9.20 1.87
C GLY A 74 -9.62 8.84 0.84
N ARG A 75 -8.39 9.39 0.96
CA ARG A 75 -7.29 9.11 0.02
C ARG A 75 -6.85 7.66 0.12
N VAL A 76 -6.65 7.14 1.33
CA VAL A 76 -6.31 5.72 1.57
C VAL A 76 -7.33 4.81 0.89
N GLN A 77 -8.62 5.11 1.07
CA GLN A 77 -9.69 4.32 0.46
C GLN A 77 -9.70 4.43 -1.08
N ASP A 78 -9.53 5.63 -1.64
CA ASP A 78 -9.53 5.83 -3.09
C ASP A 78 -8.30 5.22 -3.77
N HIS A 79 -7.12 5.32 -3.15
CA HIS A 79 -5.92 4.61 -3.60
C HIS A 79 -6.14 3.10 -3.60
N PHE A 80 -6.77 2.54 -2.56
CA PHE A 80 -7.05 1.11 -2.49
C PHE A 80 -8.04 0.65 -3.58
N VAL A 81 -9.10 1.43 -3.82
CA VAL A 81 -10.06 1.17 -4.91
C VAL A 81 -9.36 1.28 -6.28
N SER A 82 -8.54 2.30 -6.48
CA SER A 82 -7.79 2.52 -7.73
C SER A 82 -6.80 1.40 -8.00
N ALA A 83 -6.08 0.94 -6.97
CA ALA A 83 -5.21 -0.22 -7.06
C ALA A 83 -5.97 -1.46 -7.55
N PHE A 84 -7.16 -1.71 -6.99
CA PHE A 84 -8.00 -2.82 -7.41
C PHE A 84 -8.44 -2.70 -8.87
N GLN A 85 -8.89 -1.52 -9.30
CA GLN A 85 -9.25 -1.25 -10.71
C GLN A 85 -8.06 -1.53 -11.64
N HIS A 86 -6.89 -0.96 -11.37
CA HIS A 86 -5.68 -1.19 -12.15
C HIS A 86 -5.32 -2.68 -12.23
N MET A 87 -5.39 -3.43 -11.12
CA MET A 87 -5.15 -4.88 -11.14
C MET A 87 -6.15 -5.66 -11.99
N THR A 88 -7.42 -5.24 -12.02
CA THR A 88 -8.46 -5.90 -12.84
C THR A 88 -8.27 -5.70 -14.35
N VAL A 89 -7.71 -4.56 -14.77
CA VAL A 89 -7.38 -4.28 -16.18
C VAL A 89 -5.96 -4.69 -16.58
N GLY A 90 -5.15 -5.14 -15.62
CA GLY A 90 -3.77 -5.60 -15.86
C GLY A 90 -2.70 -4.51 -15.77
N GLU A 91 -3.02 -3.33 -15.27
CA GLU A 91 -2.11 -2.21 -15.04
C GLU A 91 -1.35 -2.38 -13.71
N TYR A 92 -0.50 -3.40 -13.64
CA TYR A 92 0.15 -3.83 -12.38
C TYR A 92 1.15 -2.81 -11.81
N LYS A 93 1.80 -2.00 -12.65
CA LYS A 93 2.70 -0.93 -12.17
C LYS A 93 1.92 0.17 -11.46
N GLU A 94 0.85 0.61 -12.09
CA GLU A 94 -0.06 1.63 -11.59
C GLU A 94 -0.71 1.14 -10.29
N ALA A 95 -1.20 -0.09 -10.28
CA ALA A 95 -1.72 -0.71 -9.06
C ALA A 95 -0.71 -0.76 -7.92
N TRP A 96 0.55 -1.09 -8.20
CA TRP A 96 1.60 -1.11 -7.18
C TRP A 96 1.87 0.26 -6.58
N ASP A 97 1.89 1.30 -7.41
CA ASP A 97 2.09 2.68 -6.94
C ASP A 97 0.93 3.11 -6.04
N GLU A 98 -0.30 2.79 -6.41
CA GLU A 98 -1.49 3.04 -5.58
C GLU A 98 -1.43 2.28 -4.24
N LEU A 99 -0.98 1.02 -4.22
CA LEU A 99 -0.80 0.26 -2.98
C LEU A 99 0.27 0.87 -2.06
N GLU A 100 1.37 1.39 -2.60
CA GLU A 100 2.34 2.13 -1.80
C GLU A 100 1.75 3.44 -1.26
N ARG A 101 0.94 4.15 -2.06
CA ARG A 101 0.24 5.36 -1.59
C ARG A 101 -0.65 5.07 -0.39
N CYS A 102 -1.37 3.95 -0.38
CA CYS A 102 -2.10 3.51 0.80
C CYS A 102 -1.20 3.44 2.05
N GLU A 103 -0.06 2.75 1.97
CA GLU A 103 0.85 2.61 3.12
C GLU A 103 1.44 3.95 3.58
N ILE A 104 1.77 4.83 2.65
CA ILE A 104 2.31 6.16 2.97
C ILE A 104 1.25 6.98 3.72
N GLU A 105 0.04 7.07 3.19
CA GLU A 105 -1.04 7.85 3.77
C GLU A 105 -1.49 7.26 5.13
N GLU A 106 -1.57 5.93 5.26
CA GLU A 106 -1.82 5.25 6.54
C GLU A 106 -0.72 5.59 7.57
N SER A 107 0.55 5.61 7.16
CA SER A 107 1.65 5.94 8.08
C SER A 107 1.60 7.37 8.62
N PHE A 108 1.02 8.31 7.85
CA PHE A 108 0.76 9.67 8.32
C PHE A 108 -0.45 9.71 9.25
N LEU A 109 -1.52 8.99 8.91
CA LEU A 109 -2.72 8.91 9.72
C LEU A 109 -2.48 8.28 11.09
N ASP A 110 -1.71 7.18 11.16
CA ASP A 110 -1.43 6.39 12.37
C ASP A 110 -0.81 7.18 13.53
N LYS A 111 -0.19 8.33 13.23
CA LYS A 111 0.37 9.26 14.23
C LYS A 111 -0.68 10.08 14.95
N HIS A 112 -1.88 10.20 14.39
CA HIS A 112 -2.91 11.10 14.85
C HIS A 112 -4.22 10.39 15.17
N PHE A 113 -4.60 9.44 14.34
CA PHE A 113 -5.88 8.76 14.43
C PHE A 113 -5.68 7.25 14.32
N ARG A 114 -6.31 6.52 15.22
CA ARG A 114 -6.46 5.07 15.13
C ARG A 114 -7.93 4.76 15.17
N GLU A 115 -8.35 3.98 14.20
CA GLU A 115 -9.72 3.55 14.08
C GLU A 115 -10.08 2.50 15.13
N GLU A 116 -11.24 2.68 15.75
CA GLU A 116 -11.88 1.66 16.58
C GLU A 116 -13.06 1.06 15.81
N GLY A 117 -13.20 -0.27 15.83
CA GLY A 117 -14.37 -0.95 15.25
C GLY A 117 -14.42 -1.00 13.71
N ASN A 118 -13.36 -0.61 13.00
CA ASN A 118 -13.25 -0.68 11.53
C ASN A 118 -14.33 0.12 10.77
N GLU A 119 -14.68 1.30 11.28
CA GLU A 119 -15.73 2.20 10.76
C GLU A 119 -15.54 2.58 9.28
N PHE A 120 -14.32 2.94 8.91
CA PHE A 120 -13.84 3.37 7.60
C PHE A 120 -13.08 2.27 6.84
N GLY A 121 -12.89 1.09 7.44
CA GLY A 121 -12.26 -0.04 6.75
C GLY A 121 -10.74 0.03 6.69
N LEU A 122 -10.06 0.81 7.54
CA LEU A 122 -8.61 0.97 7.46
C LEU A 122 -7.88 -0.34 7.76
N ALA A 123 -8.38 -1.14 8.71
CA ALA A 123 -7.81 -2.45 9.00
C ALA A 123 -7.90 -3.39 7.79
N HIS A 124 -8.98 -3.28 7.01
CA HIS A 124 -9.13 -4.03 5.75
C HIS A 124 -8.08 -3.58 4.74
N VAL A 125 -7.96 -2.27 4.49
CA VAL A 125 -6.98 -1.72 3.54
C VAL A 125 -5.56 -2.13 3.91
N GLN A 126 -5.15 -1.97 5.17
CA GLN A 126 -3.82 -2.33 5.65
C GLN A 126 -3.50 -3.82 5.41
N ILE A 127 -4.42 -4.72 5.79
CA ILE A 127 -4.23 -6.17 5.63
C ILE A 127 -4.14 -6.53 4.14
N HIS A 128 -5.06 -6.04 3.32
CA HIS A 128 -5.15 -6.43 1.92
C HIS A 128 -4.08 -5.77 1.05
N THR A 129 -3.66 -4.55 1.38
CA THR A 129 -2.52 -3.88 0.72
C THR A 129 -1.27 -4.73 0.84
N LYS A 130 -0.92 -5.15 2.06
CA LYS A 130 0.22 -6.04 2.30
C LYS A 130 0.06 -7.37 1.55
N ARG A 131 -1.11 -8.00 1.61
CA ARG A 131 -1.36 -9.28 0.92
C ARG A 131 -1.17 -9.17 -0.58
N PHE A 132 -1.72 -8.12 -1.22
CA PHE A 132 -1.51 -7.89 -2.65
C PHE A 132 -0.04 -7.68 -2.94
N GLN A 133 0.64 -6.83 -2.17
CA GLN A 133 2.07 -6.56 -2.34
C GLN A 133 2.93 -7.83 -2.28
N GLU A 134 2.60 -8.79 -1.41
CA GLU A 134 3.32 -10.07 -1.27
C GLU A 134 3.13 -11.05 -2.44
N LEU A 135 2.13 -10.82 -3.30
CA LEU A 135 1.93 -11.59 -4.53
C LEU A 135 2.78 -11.05 -5.70
N TYR A 136 3.29 -9.82 -5.59
CA TYR A 136 4.07 -9.24 -6.66
C TYR A 136 5.45 -9.93 -6.80
N PRO A 137 5.90 -10.21 -8.03
CA PRO A 137 7.07 -11.03 -8.31
C PRO A 137 8.40 -10.25 -8.31
N TYR A 138 8.59 -9.35 -7.36
CA TYR A 138 9.72 -8.43 -7.36
C TYR A 138 10.98 -8.98 -6.71
N LYS A 139 12.11 -8.48 -7.19
CA LYS A 139 13.45 -8.77 -6.65
C LYS A 139 14.37 -7.57 -6.64
N TRP A 140 14.05 -6.51 -7.39
CA TRP A 140 14.96 -5.40 -7.65
C TRP A 140 14.19 -4.08 -7.77
N GLY A 141 14.71 -3.06 -7.11
CA GLY A 141 14.31 -1.66 -7.28
C GLY A 141 15.53 -0.77 -7.43
N VAL A 142 15.27 0.52 -7.62
CA VAL A 142 16.30 1.55 -7.62
C VAL A 142 16.18 2.43 -6.39
N SER A 143 17.31 2.95 -5.91
CA SER A 143 17.34 3.92 -4.82
C SER A 143 18.31 5.05 -5.16
N PRO A 144 17.85 6.31 -5.16
CA PRO A 144 18.71 7.46 -5.40
C PRO A 144 19.49 7.82 -4.13
N GLY A 145 20.77 8.14 -4.29
CA GLY A 145 21.58 8.83 -3.28
C GLY A 145 21.78 10.28 -3.68
N PHE A 146 21.47 11.22 -2.79
CA PHE A 146 21.59 12.65 -3.04
C PHE A 146 21.94 13.45 -1.78
N ILE A 147 22.50 14.65 -1.96
CA ILE A 147 22.77 15.60 -0.89
C ILE A 147 21.68 16.67 -0.89
N SER A 148 20.98 16.81 0.24
CA SER A 148 20.02 17.90 0.46
C SER A 148 20.76 19.19 0.85
N LYS A 149 20.70 20.21 -0.02
CA LYS A 149 21.39 21.50 0.14
C LYS A 149 20.52 22.58 0.79
N ASP A 150 19.23 22.59 0.49
CA ASP A 150 18.26 23.52 1.10
C ASP A 150 17.03 22.74 1.56
N ILE A 151 16.78 22.76 2.86
CA ILE A 151 15.66 22.08 3.51
C ILE A 151 14.83 23.15 4.21
N ARG A 152 13.53 23.18 3.96
CA ARG A 152 12.58 24.14 4.56
C ARG A 152 11.40 23.44 5.19
N CYS A 153 10.87 24.01 6.26
CA CYS A 153 9.59 23.59 6.83
C CYS A 153 8.44 23.89 5.85
N SER A 154 7.52 22.95 5.65
CA SER A 154 6.34 23.17 4.78
C SER A 154 5.34 24.19 5.36
N ILE A 155 5.33 24.39 6.68
CA ILE A 155 4.37 25.27 7.36
C ILE A 155 4.83 26.73 7.39
N CYS A 156 6.08 26.99 7.78
CA CYS A 156 6.60 28.36 7.95
C CYS A 156 7.74 28.73 7.01
N GLU A 157 8.11 27.87 6.07
CA GLU A 157 9.22 28.09 5.13
C GLU A 157 10.61 28.30 5.78
N ALA A 158 10.72 28.20 7.11
CA ALA A 158 11.97 28.41 7.82
C ALA A 158 13.03 27.39 7.37
N LYS A 159 14.25 27.88 7.16
CA LYS A 159 15.39 27.05 6.77
C LYS A 159 15.80 26.12 7.92
N ILE A 160 15.87 24.83 7.62
CA ILE A 160 16.24 23.79 8.57
C ILE A 160 17.73 23.48 8.41
N THR A 161 18.47 23.58 9.51
CA THR A 161 19.88 23.21 9.59
C THR A 161 20.13 22.35 10.83
N LEU A 162 21.34 21.81 10.97
CA LEU A 162 21.72 21.06 12.18
C LEU A 162 21.60 21.89 13.47
N ARG A 163 21.79 23.22 13.38
CA ARG A 163 21.84 24.12 14.54
C ARG A 163 20.63 25.05 14.68
N SER A 164 19.76 25.11 13.68
CA SER A 164 18.58 25.99 13.67
C SER A 164 17.40 25.26 13.05
N ARG A 165 16.29 25.25 13.78
CA ARG A 165 15.03 24.60 13.41
C ARG A 165 13.86 25.50 13.82
N CYS A 166 12.75 25.40 13.11
CA CYS A 166 11.49 25.99 13.56
C CYS A 166 10.88 25.17 14.72
N GLN A 167 9.79 25.70 15.29
CA GLN A 167 9.04 25.03 16.37
C GLN A 167 8.07 23.95 15.87
N HIS A 168 7.85 23.82 14.56
CA HIS A 168 6.97 22.79 13.99
C HIS A 168 7.61 21.40 14.07
N GLU A 169 6.82 20.43 14.53
CA GLU A 169 7.19 19.02 14.62
C GLU A 169 6.89 18.33 13.28
N VAL A 170 7.86 17.57 12.75
CA VAL A 170 7.69 16.87 11.46
C VAL A 170 6.68 15.73 11.62
N GLY A 171 5.66 15.75 10.76
CA GLY A 171 4.56 14.81 10.79
C GLY A 171 3.45 15.20 11.75
N GLU A 172 3.48 16.38 12.38
CA GLU A 172 2.33 16.94 13.10
C GLU A 172 1.49 17.84 12.17
N ILE A 173 0.21 18.06 12.50
CA ILE A 173 -0.75 18.80 11.69
C ILE A 173 -0.98 20.20 12.27
N TYR A 174 -0.78 21.22 11.42
CA TYR A 174 -0.94 22.64 11.70
C TYR A 174 -1.89 23.25 10.67
N ASP A 175 -2.96 23.90 11.11
CA ASP A 175 -4.01 24.49 10.26
C ASP A 175 -4.55 23.53 9.17
N GLY A 176 -4.67 22.24 9.52
CA GLY A 176 -5.13 21.19 8.59
C GLY A 176 -4.10 20.79 7.53
N GLU A 177 -2.82 21.09 7.73
CA GLU A 177 -1.70 20.69 6.86
C GLU A 177 -0.60 19.98 7.66
N THR A 178 -0.02 18.93 7.09
CA THR A 178 1.08 18.20 7.76
C THR A 178 2.41 18.92 7.58
N CYS A 179 3.17 19.01 8.66
CA CYS A 179 4.53 19.54 8.62
C CYS A 179 5.50 18.52 8.00
N TYR A 180 6.19 18.95 6.94
CA TYR A 180 7.26 18.21 6.27
C TYR A 180 8.51 19.06 6.15
N HIS A 181 9.63 18.37 5.93
CA HIS A 181 10.85 18.99 5.44
C HIS A 181 10.90 18.90 3.92
N VAL A 182 10.69 20.03 3.25
CA VAL A 182 10.73 20.16 1.80
C VAL A 182 12.16 20.45 1.37
N ILE A 183 12.71 19.58 0.52
CA ILE A 183 14.04 19.78 -0.07
C ILE A 183 13.88 20.67 -1.31
N LYS A 184 14.32 21.93 -1.22
CA LYS A 184 14.27 22.91 -2.33
C LYS A 184 15.55 22.89 -3.17
N GLY A 185 16.65 22.37 -2.64
CA GLY A 185 17.91 22.20 -3.35
C GLY A 185 18.49 20.81 -3.09
N MET A 186 18.77 20.07 -4.15
CA MET A 186 19.37 18.74 -4.09
C MET A 186 20.49 18.58 -5.11
N GLU A 187 21.45 17.71 -4.78
CA GLU A 187 22.49 17.24 -5.69
C GLU A 187 22.43 15.72 -5.76
N LEU A 188 22.10 15.18 -6.94
CA LEU A 188 22.08 13.73 -7.19
C LEU A 188 23.52 13.20 -7.23
N LEU A 189 23.81 12.17 -6.44
CA LEU A 189 25.11 11.51 -6.41
C LEU A 189 25.11 10.23 -7.23
N HIS A 190 24.13 9.36 -7.01
CA HIS A 190 24.04 8.06 -7.68
C HIS A 190 22.62 7.51 -7.67
N ILE A 191 22.40 6.48 -8.49
CA ILE A 191 21.22 5.62 -8.45
C ILE A 191 21.74 4.19 -8.30
N ALA A 192 21.35 3.51 -7.23
CA ALA A 192 21.79 2.15 -6.93
C ALA A 192 20.67 1.14 -7.21
N LEU A 193 21.03 -0.05 -7.69
CA LEU A 193 20.14 -1.20 -7.72
C LEU A 193 20.12 -1.84 -6.33
N VAL A 194 18.93 -2.04 -5.79
CA VAL A 194 18.69 -2.58 -4.44
C VAL A 194 17.63 -3.67 -4.48
N ASP A 195 17.66 -4.55 -3.51
CA ASP A 195 16.64 -5.60 -3.32
C ASP A 195 15.41 -5.09 -2.55
N ASN A 196 15.59 -4.12 -1.66
CA ASN A 196 14.52 -3.55 -0.82
C ASN A 196 14.58 -2.00 -0.82
N PRO A 197 13.97 -1.32 -1.81
CA PRO A 197 13.94 0.14 -1.85
C PRO A 197 13.00 0.70 -0.77
N VAL A 198 13.39 1.80 -0.14
CA VAL A 198 12.52 2.55 0.79
C VAL A 198 11.32 3.16 0.05
N GLN A 199 11.55 3.60 -1.18
CA GLN A 199 10.53 4.09 -2.12
C GLN A 199 10.07 2.90 -2.97
N LYS A 200 8.99 2.23 -2.56
CA LYS A 200 8.51 1.01 -3.19
C LYS A 200 8.10 1.24 -4.65
N TYR A 201 7.65 2.42 -5.07
CA TYR A 201 7.34 2.74 -6.49
C TYR A 201 8.54 2.60 -7.41
N SER A 202 9.76 2.62 -6.86
CA SER A 202 11.03 2.50 -7.60
C SER A 202 11.38 1.06 -7.98
N VAL A 203 10.42 0.14 -7.90
CA VAL A 203 10.57 -1.25 -8.35
C VAL A 203 10.65 -1.32 -9.88
N ILE A 204 11.52 -2.20 -10.38
CA ILE A 204 11.75 -2.38 -11.81
C ILE A 204 10.80 -3.45 -12.36
N PHE A 205 10.08 -3.10 -13.43
CA PHE A 205 9.23 -4.00 -14.20
C PHE A 205 9.92 -4.33 -15.53
N PRO A 206 10.85 -5.30 -15.56
CA PRO A 206 11.70 -5.55 -16.73
C PRO A 206 10.90 -5.98 -17.97
N ASN A 207 9.73 -6.61 -17.77
CA ASN A 207 8.82 -7.03 -18.83
C ASN A 207 7.53 -6.18 -18.86
N GLY A 208 7.52 -5.01 -18.20
CA GLY A 208 6.31 -4.21 -18.03
C GLY A 208 5.17 -4.98 -17.35
N ASN A 209 3.94 -4.63 -17.73
CA ASN A 209 2.70 -5.21 -17.20
C ASN A 209 2.36 -6.59 -17.83
N ASP A 210 3.00 -6.99 -18.94
CA ASP A 210 2.74 -8.25 -19.66
C ASP A 210 3.41 -9.50 -19.04
N ASP A 211 3.80 -9.41 -17.77
CA ASP A 211 4.52 -10.49 -17.11
C ASP A 211 3.56 -11.58 -16.61
N ARG A 212 3.72 -12.80 -17.12
CA ARG A 212 2.94 -13.98 -16.67
C ARG A 212 3.02 -14.23 -15.16
N ARG A 213 4.02 -13.69 -14.47
CA ARG A 213 4.17 -13.78 -13.01
C ARG A 213 3.05 -13.04 -12.26
N PHE A 214 2.32 -12.12 -12.90
CA PHE A 214 1.14 -11.47 -12.32
C PHE A 214 -0.14 -12.30 -12.38
N SER A 215 -0.09 -13.53 -12.94
CA SER A 215 -1.26 -14.41 -13.05
C SER A 215 -1.94 -14.70 -11.71
N LEU A 216 -1.18 -14.69 -10.61
CA LEU A 216 -1.73 -14.90 -9.27
C LEU A 216 -2.57 -13.71 -8.79
N ILE A 217 -2.12 -12.48 -9.07
CA ILE A 217 -2.89 -11.25 -8.78
C ILE A 217 -4.14 -11.23 -9.63
N SER A 218 -4.01 -11.48 -10.94
CA SER A 218 -5.14 -11.60 -11.87
C SER A 218 -6.17 -12.61 -11.38
N TYR A 219 -5.73 -13.77 -10.90
CA TYR A 219 -6.61 -14.78 -10.33
C TYR A 219 -7.37 -14.29 -9.10
N VAL A 220 -6.67 -13.68 -8.14
CA VAL A 220 -7.29 -13.14 -6.92
C VAL A 220 -8.32 -12.07 -7.27
N VAL A 221 -7.97 -11.08 -8.09
CA VAL A 221 -8.92 -10.00 -8.42
C VAL A 221 -10.11 -10.50 -9.25
N SER A 222 -9.92 -11.52 -10.10
CA SER A 222 -11.03 -12.14 -10.85
C SER A 222 -12.03 -12.91 -9.96
N ALA A 223 -11.61 -13.27 -8.74
CA ALA A 223 -12.43 -13.97 -7.77
C ALA A 223 -13.24 -13.03 -6.86
N LEU A 224 -12.85 -11.76 -6.78
CA LEU A 224 -13.46 -10.74 -5.93
C LEU A 224 -14.46 -9.91 -6.73
N GLU A 225 -15.61 -9.61 -6.12
CA GLU A 225 -16.62 -8.71 -6.72
C GLU A 225 -16.29 -7.25 -6.38
N SER A 226 -15.70 -7.04 -5.20
CA SER A 226 -15.38 -5.74 -4.63
C SER A 226 -13.97 -5.76 -4.01
N PRO A 227 -13.23 -4.63 -4.02
CA PRO A 227 -11.98 -4.47 -3.26
C PRO A 227 -12.18 -4.69 -1.76
N TRP A 228 -13.41 -4.53 -1.27
CA TRP A 228 -13.80 -4.73 0.13
C TRP A 228 -14.12 -6.19 0.48
N ASP A 229 -14.00 -7.12 -0.47
CA ASP A 229 -14.21 -8.54 -0.22
C ASP A 229 -12.96 -9.16 0.41
N GLY A 230 -13.14 -9.83 1.54
CA GLY A 230 -12.05 -10.49 2.24
C GLY A 230 -11.55 -11.74 1.51
N TRP A 231 -10.23 -11.87 1.44
CA TRP A 231 -9.51 -13.03 0.97
C TRP A 231 -8.20 -13.21 1.75
N ASN A 232 -7.71 -14.43 1.82
CA ASN A 232 -6.46 -14.76 2.47
C ASN A 232 -5.67 -15.77 1.65
N TYR A 233 -4.41 -15.95 2.02
CA TYR A 233 -3.56 -16.96 1.41
C TYR A 233 -2.69 -17.65 2.45
N HIS A 234 -2.39 -18.91 2.20
CA HIS A 234 -1.34 -19.66 2.89
C HIS A 234 -0.21 -19.93 1.90
N LYS A 235 1.00 -19.52 2.25
CA LYS A 235 2.19 -19.66 1.41
C LYS A 235 3.05 -20.80 1.90
N GLU A 236 3.08 -21.88 1.13
CA GLU A 236 4.01 -22.99 1.35
C GLU A 236 5.19 -22.91 0.42
N VAL A 237 6.32 -23.43 0.89
CA VAL A 237 7.53 -23.54 0.09
C VAL A 237 7.68 -24.99 -0.35
N LEU A 238 7.16 -25.31 -1.53
CA LEU A 238 7.25 -26.65 -2.07
C LEU A 238 8.68 -26.92 -2.55
N ARG A 239 9.26 -27.99 -1.99
CA ARG A 239 10.57 -28.52 -2.37
C ARG A 239 10.37 -29.69 -3.31
N GLN A 240 9.92 -29.42 -4.52
CA GLN A 240 9.71 -30.43 -5.54
C GLN A 240 10.57 -30.13 -6.76
N LYS A 241 11.18 -31.16 -7.33
CA LYS A 241 11.80 -31.06 -8.65
C LYS A 241 10.68 -30.85 -9.65
N HIS A 242 10.79 -29.83 -10.50
CA HIS A 242 9.76 -29.54 -11.49
C HIS A 242 9.45 -30.80 -12.32
N PRO A 243 8.17 -31.08 -12.66
CA PRO A 243 7.77 -32.34 -13.29
C PRO A 243 8.55 -32.67 -14.56
N ALA A 244 8.98 -31.66 -15.31
CA ALA A 244 9.85 -31.83 -16.49
C ALA A 244 11.20 -32.50 -16.19
N PHE A 245 11.67 -32.52 -14.94
CA PHE A 245 12.87 -33.24 -14.51
C PHE A 245 12.62 -34.70 -14.14
N LYS A 246 11.35 -35.14 -14.13
CA LYS A 246 10.98 -36.53 -13.83
C LYS A 246 11.46 -37.44 -14.96
N GLY A 247 12.22 -38.48 -14.61
CA GLY A 247 12.73 -39.46 -15.58
C GLY A 247 14.00 -39.04 -16.35
N ILE A 248 14.63 -37.91 -16.03
CA ILE A 248 15.84 -37.47 -16.73
C ILE A 248 17.06 -38.23 -16.27
N GLY A 249 17.74 -38.87 -17.22
CA GLY A 249 19.01 -39.55 -16.99
C GLY A 249 20.10 -38.59 -16.50
N ARG A 250 20.90 -39.01 -15.52
CA ARG A 250 21.96 -38.19 -14.86
C ARG A 250 22.91 -37.49 -15.84
N ASN A 251 23.17 -38.08 -17.00
CA ASN A 251 24.09 -37.54 -18.01
C ASN A 251 23.42 -36.74 -19.13
N ALA A 252 22.08 -36.72 -19.20
CA ALA A 252 21.33 -35.94 -20.18
C ALA A 252 21.53 -34.43 -19.97
N LYS A 253 21.26 -33.63 -21.01
CA LYS A 253 21.29 -32.18 -20.91
C LYS A 253 20.17 -31.71 -19.96
N CYS A 254 20.50 -30.76 -19.10
CA CYS A 254 19.57 -30.26 -18.10
C CYS A 254 18.44 -29.44 -18.78
N PRO A 255 17.15 -29.71 -18.51
CA PRO A 255 16.01 -28.98 -19.09
C PRO A 255 15.98 -27.48 -18.80
N CYS A 256 16.74 -27.01 -17.80
CA CYS A 256 16.80 -25.59 -17.46
C CYS A 256 17.51 -24.71 -18.51
N GLY A 257 17.97 -25.27 -19.63
CA GLY A 257 18.62 -24.52 -20.71
C GLY A 257 20.09 -24.18 -20.48
N SER A 258 20.68 -24.58 -19.35
CA SER A 258 22.10 -24.28 -19.02
C SER A 258 23.14 -24.97 -19.91
N GLY A 259 22.74 -25.94 -20.74
CA GLY A 259 23.65 -26.74 -21.55
C GLY A 259 24.53 -27.74 -20.75
N LEU A 260 24.46 -27.75 -19.42
CA LEU A 260 25.19 -28.67 -18.54
C LEU A 260 24.51 -30.05 -18.45
N LYS A 261 25.28 -31.09 -18.07
CA LYS A 261 24.72 -32.41 -17.72
C LYS A 261 23.85 -32.29 -16.46
N TYR A 262 22.71 -32.97 -16.41
CA TYR A 262 21.74 -32.86 -15.33
C TYR A 262 22.37 -33.05 -13.94
N LYS A 263 23.25 -34.06 -13.77
CA LYS A 263 23.98 -34.31 -12.51
C LYS A 263 24.92 -33.19 -12.03
N ARG A 264 25.31 -32.27 -12.92
CA ARG A 264 26.17 -31.12 -12.63
C ARG A 264 25.39 -29.81 -12.58
N CYS A 265 24.06 -29.86 -12.69
CA CYS A 265 23.19 -28.70 -12.71
C CYS A 265 22.05 -28.89 -11.70
N CYS A 266 20.80 -29.04 -12.15
CA CYS A 266 19.63 -29.08 -11.26
C CYS A 266 19.42 -30.40 -10.52
N LEU A 267 20.18 -31.48 -10.77
CA LEU A 267 19.94 -32.77 -10.09
C LEU A 267 20.10 -32.67 -8.56
N ASN A 268 21.08 -31.89 -8.11
CA ASN A 268 21.36 -31.67 -6.68
C ASN A 268 20.77 -30.35 -6.17
N LYS A 269 20.03 -29.62 -7.03
CA LYS A 269 19.30 -28.43 -6.63
C LYS A 269 17.88 -28.87 -6.30
N THR A 270 17.45 -28.59 -5.08
CA THR A 270 16.02 -28.64 -4.77
C THR A 270 15.42 -27.39 -5.39
N GLU A 271 14.55 -27.55 -6.37
CA GLU A 271 13.79 -26.40 -6.83
C GLU A 271 12.77 -26.04 -5.75
N VAL A 272 12.74 -24.76 -5.43
CA VAL A 272 11.96 -24.19 -4.36
C VAL A 272 10.97 -23.26 -5.05
N PHE A 273 9.71 -23.64 -5.08
CA PHE A 273 8.66 -22.80 -5.65
C PHE A 273 7.68 -22.40 -4.55
N PRO A 274 7.32 -21.11 -4.48
CA PRO A 274 6.25 -20.69 -3.59
C PRO A 274 4.93 -21.22 -4.12
N HIS A 275 4.17 -21.87 -3.25
CA HIS A 275 2.83 -22.35 -3.49
C HIS A 275 1.87 -21.51 -2.66
N TYR A 276 0.78 -21.05 -3.27
CA TYR A 276 -0.20 -20.19 -2.63
C TYR A 276 -1.54 -20.90 -2.63
N GLU A 277 -2.03 -21.23 -1.44
CA GLU A 277 -3.41 -21.70 -1.24
C GLU A 277 -4.27 -20.49 -0.92
N LEU A 278 -5.29 -20.23 -1.74
CA LEU A 278 -6.14 -19.04 -1.63
C LEU A 278 -7.47 -19.39 -0.98
N SER A 279 -7.94 -18.53 -0.08
CA SER A 279 -9.27 -18.60 0.51
C SER A 279 -10.01 -17.28 0.35
N PHE A 280 -11.31 -17.36 0.08
CA PHE A 280 -12.18 -16.20 -0.16
C PHE A 280 -13.36 -16.27 0.81
N GLU A 281 -13.74 -15.13 1.40
CA GLU A 281 -14.90 -15.06 2.30
C GLU A 281 -16.21 -15.25 1.53
N LYS A 282 -16.28 -14.68 0.34
CA LYS A 282 -17.39 -14.88 -0.60
C LYS A 282 -17.00 -15.91 -1.65
N LYS A 283 -17.97 -16.75 -2.04
CA LYS A 283 -17.76 -17.69 -3.13
C LYS A 283 -17.56 -16.92 -4.44
N PRO A 284 -16.48 -17.19 -5.20
CA PRO A 284 -16.26 -16.56 -6.49
C PRO A 284 -17.44 -16.82 -7.43
N GLN A 285 -17.95 -15.77 -8.07
CA GLN A 285 -19.10 -15.88 -8.98
C GLN A 285 -18.70 -16.44 -10.36
N ILE A 286 -17.42 -16.34 -10.71
CA ILE A 286 -16.87 -16.81 -11.99
C ILE A 286 -16.22 -18.18 -11.78
N ALA A 287 -16.32 -19.03 -12.80
CA ALA A 287 -15.52 -20.25 -12.87
C ALA A 287 -14.05 -19.86 -13.02
N LEU A 288 -13.33 -19.87 -11.90
CA LEU A 288 -11.92 -19.51 -11.89
C LEU A 288 -11.13 -20.49 -12.76
N PRO A 289 -10.20 -20.00 -13.62
CA PRO A 289 -9.34 -20.88 -14.37
C PRO A 289 -8.59 -21.78 -13.39
N ARG A 290 -8.41 -23.07 -13.72
CA ARG A 290 -7.56 -23.95 -12.91
C ARG A 290 -6.11 -23.45 -13.02
N LEU A 291 -5.74 -22.44 -12.24
CA LEU A 291 -4.36 -22.27 -11.83
C LEU A 291 -4.06 -23.48 -10.96
N MET A 292 -3.09 -24.29 -11.37
CA MET A 292 -2.75 -25.54 -10.68
C MET A 292 -2.43 -25.30 -9.20
N VAL A 293 -3.45 -25.46 -8.37
CA VAL A 293 -3.42 -25.87 -6.97
C VAL A 293 -4.63 -26.79 -6.78
N GLN A 294 -4.46 -28.08 -7.06
CA GLN A 294 -5.31 -29.11 -6.46
C GLN A 294 -4.79 -29.29 -5.03
N THR A 295 -5.62 -29.30 -3.99
CA THR A 295 -6.61 -30.36 -3.78
C THR A 295 -7.87 -29.87 -3.05
N ALA A 296 -9.02 -30.35 -3.50
CA ALA A 296 -10.20 -30.49 -2.66
C ALA A 296 -9.86 -31.45 -1.51
N SER A 297 -10.05 -31.01 -0.27
CA SER A 297 -10.13 -31.89 0.89
C SER A 297 -11.38 -32.76 0.75
N GLN A 298 -11.19 -34.08 0.78
CA GLN A 298 -12.23 -35.04 1.17
C GLN A 298 -12.26 -35.13 2.68
#